data_AF-A0A957DZB2-F1
#
_entry.id   AF-A0A957DZB2-F1
#
_cell.length_a   1.000
_cell.length_b   1.000
_cell.length_c   1.000
_cell.angle_alpha   90.00
_cell.angle_beta   90.00
_cell.angle_gamma   90.00
#
_symmetry.space_group_name_H-M   'P 1'
#
loop_
_entity.id
_entity.type
_entity.pdbx_description
1 polymer ?
#
loop_
_entity_poly.entity_id
_entity_poly.type
_entity_poly.pdbx_seq_one_letter_code
_entity_poly.pdbx_strand_id
1 'polypeptide(L)'
;MRLSRDFDGKTIVSISDGRILGKTKDVYLDPDLQTMTGFHIGREGLIKRKTILIQRQDVVLLGVDVILVKDSDVFTDDQQMPEAKLWLRQDDLDGRQVVTPGGTKLGIVGDVVLDDTGAVMEIALSRVLVEGPLAEKRNIPRDAVLDVGKDGEPMMVDLAVMEKLFGTGFIEEDEDGAETAVAPQDSAEVLTVEVDTIEEGEAAEDAVTK
;
A
#
# COMPACT_ATOMS: atom_id res chain seq x y z
N MET A 1 4.31 0.41 5.80
CA MET A 1 3.51 1.51 5.22
C MET A 1 4.43 2.41 4.43
N ARG A 2 3.99 2.88 3.27
CA ARG A 2 4.75 3.74 2.36
C ARG A 2 3.81 4.68 1.62
N LEU A 3 4.32 5.80 1.16
CA LEU A 3 3.58 6.67 0.25
C LEU A 3 3.57 6.04 -1.13
N SER A 4 2.49 6.21 -1.90
CA SER A 4 2.44 5.70 -3.28
C SER A 4 3.56 6.30 -4.15
N ARG A 5 3.90 7.58 -3.97
CA ARG A 5 5.03 8.20 -4.69
C ARG A 5 6.39 7.61 -4.34
N ASP A 6 6.53 6.90 -3.23
CA ASP A 6 7.78 6.18 -2.94
C ASP A 6 8.09 5.14 -4.02
N PHE A 7 7.06 4.67 -4.74
CA PHE A 7 7.22 3.75 -5.85
C PHE A 7 7.69 4.40 -7.14
N ASP A 8 7.71 5.72 -7.27
CA ASP A 8 8.12 6.39 -8.51
C ASP A 8 9.62 6.18 -8.79
N GLY A 9 9.95 5.84 -10.03
CA GLY A 9 11.34 5.66 -10.48
C GLY A 9 12.02 4.37 -9.97
N LYS A 10 11.34 3.54 -9.19
CA LYS A 10 11.84 2.23 -8.76
C LYS A 10 12.11 1.33 -9.96
N THR A 11 13.20 0.57 -9.90
CA THR A 11 13.59 -0.34 -10.99
C THR A 11 12.68 -1.56 -10.99
N ILE A 12 12.25 -2.01 -12.17
CA ILE A 12 11.45 -3.23 -12.33
C ILE A 12 12.37 -4.36 -12.80
N VAL A 13 12.37 -5.48 -12.08
CA VAL A 13 13.19 -6.65 -12.37
C VAL A 13 12.34 -7.91 -12.44
N SER A 14 12.54 -8.68 -13.50
CA SER A 14 11.93 -10.00 -13.68
C SER A 14 12.62 -11.04 -12.80
N ILE A 15 11.86 -11.83 -12.06
CA ILE A 15 12.43 -12.92 -11.24
C ILE A 15 12.81 -14.14 -12.08
N SER A 16 12.22 -14.32 -13.27
CA SER A 16 12.44 -15.51 -14.08
C SER A 16 13.79 -15.49 -14.80
N ASP A 17 14.28 -14.31 -15.17
CA ASP A 17 15.52 -14.14 -15.94
C ASP A 17 16.44 -13.02 -15.42
N GLY A 18 16.08 -12.33 -14.34
CA GLY A 18 16.88 -11.28 -13.71
C GLY A 18 17.00 -9.99 -14.51
N ARG A 19 16.23 -9.84 -15.60
CA ARG A 19 16.34 -8.67 -16.48
C ARG A 19 15.72 -7.42 -15.84
N ILE A 20 16.40 -6.29 -16.03
CA ILE A 20 15.85 -4.97 -15.76
C ILE A 20 14.93 -4.58 -16.90
N LEU A 21 13.65 -4.39 -16.59
CA LEU A 21 12.61 -4.13 -17.57
C LEU A 21 12.32 -2.64 -17.75
N GLY A 22 12.67 -1.83 -16.75
CA GLY A 22 12.43 -0.39 -16.79
C GLY A 22 12.27 0.21 -15.41
N LYS A 23 11.50 1.30 -15.33
CA LYS A 23 11.17 2.01 -14.10
C LYS A 23 9.68 2.32 -14.05
N THR A 24 9.13 2.27 -12.85
CA THR A 24 7.79 2.77 -12.53
C THR A 24 7.74 4.28 -12.71
N LYS A 25 6.57 4.81 -13.11
CA LYS A 25 6.32 6.25 -13.17
C LYS A 25 5.25 6.73 -12.22
N ASP A 26 4.32 5.85 -11.89
CA ASP A 26 3.18 6.12 -11.02
C ASP A 26 2.53 4.78 -10.64
N VAL A 27 1.64 4.79 -9.65
CA VAL A 27 0.80 3.67 -9.27
C VAL A 27 -0.61 3.83 -9.82
N TYR A 28 -1.29 2.70 -10.03
CA TYR A 28 -2.73 2.65 -10.23
C TYR A 28 -3.42 2.18 -8.98
N LEU A 29 -4.50 2.86 -8.63
CA LEU A 29 -5.41 2.55 -7.54
C LEU A 29 -6.77 2.17 -8.15
N ASP A 30 -7.52 1.33 -7.46
CA ASP A 30 -8.91 1.08 -7.83
C ASP A 30 -9.76 2.36 -7.64
N PRO A 31 -10.93 2.46 -8.31
CA PRO A 31 -11.77 3.66 -8.26
C PRO A 31 -12.22 4.03 -6.84
N ASP A 32 -12.32 3.03 -5.97
CA ASP A 32 -12.74 3.19 -4.59
C ASP A 32 -11.56 3.41 -3.64
N LEU A 33 -10.31 3.55 -4.10
CA LEU A 33 -9.13 3.69 -3.25
C LEU A 33 -9.06 2.65 -2.12
N GLN A 34 -9.37 1.39 -2.39
CA GLN A 34 -9.18 0.27 -1.48
C GLN A 34 -7.78 -0.34 -1.66
N THR A 35 -7.26 -0.39 -2.89
CA THR A 35 -6.03 -1.11 -3.19
C THR A 35 -5.33 -0.61 -4.45
N MET A 36 -4.03 -0.87 -4.50
CA MET A 36 -3.22 -0.67 -5.68
C MET A 36 -3.47 -1.78 -6.71
N THR A 37 -3.93 -1.41 -7.90
CA THR A 37 -4.23 -2.32 -9.02
C THR A 37 -3.04 -2.55 -9.94
N GLY A 38 -2.00 -1.72 -9.88
CA GLY A 38 -0.79 -1.90 -10.68
C GLY A 38 0.14 -0.71 -10.73
N PHE A 39 1.04 -0.72 -11.72
CA PHE A 39 1.97 0.37 -12.00
C PHE A 39 1.73 0.94 -13.39
N HIS A 40 1.78 2.26 -13.49
CA HIS A 40 1.91 2.97 -14.74
C HIS A 40 3.40 3.09 -15.12
N ILE A 41 3.74 2.63 -16.33
CA ILE A 41 5.12 2.61 -16.83
C ILE A 41 5.36 3.74 -17.81
N GLY A 42 4.33 4.12 -18.58
CA GLY A 42 4.42 5.23 -19.51
C GLY A 42 3.45 5.12 -20.67
N ARG A 43 3.78 5.80 -21.76
CA ARG A 43 3.01 5.78 -22.99
C ARG A 43 3.92 5.42 -24.16
N GLU A 44 3.41 4.62 -25.08
CA GLU A 44 4.12 4.20 -26.29
C GLU A 44 3.34 4.60 -27.56
N GLY A 45 4.05 4.93 -28.63
CA GLY A 45 3.49 5.24 -29.95
C GLY A 45 3.36 6.74 -30.25
N LEU A 46 3.51 7.11 -31.53
CA LEU A 46 3.43 8.52 -31.97
C LEU A 46 2.01 8.97 -32.35
N ILE A 47 1.19 8.06 -32.90
CA ILE A 47 -0.13 8.39 -33.49
C ILE A 47 -1.29 7.88 -32.63
N LYS A 48 -1.20 6.64 -32.14
CA LYS A 48 -2.14 6.08 -31.15
C LYS A 48 -1.35 5.73 -29.90
N ARG A 49 -1.23 6.71 -28.99
CA ARG A 49 -0.54 6.52 -27.72
C ARG A 49 -1.32 5.54 -26.87
N LYS A 50 -0.71 4.40 -26.59
CA LYS A 50 -1.22 3.45 -25.61
C LYS A 50 -0.53 3.68 -24.29
N THR A 51 -1.23 3.40 -23.20
CA THR A 51 -0.64 3.47 -21.86
C THR A 51 -0.12 2.10 -21.48
N ILE A 52 1.16 2.02 -21.13
CA ILE A 52 1.83 0.79 -20.72
C ILE A 52 1.74 0.66 -19.22
N LEU A 53 1.34 -0.52 -18.75
CA LEU A 53 1.11 -0.81 -17.34
C LEU A 53 1.53 -2.23 -16.97
N ILE A 54 1.70 -2.47 -15.67
CA ILE A 54 1.89 -3.79 -15.06
C ILE A 54 0.78 -3.99 -14.02
N GLN A 55 0.12 -5.14 -14.03
CA GLN A 55 -0.93 -5.44 -13.07
C GLN A 55 -0.36 -5.86 -11.71
N ARG A 56 -1.10 -5.58 -10.63
CA ARG A 56 -0.73 -5.99 -9.27
C ARG A 56 -0.51 -7.49 -9.14
N GLN A 57 -1.29 -8.30 -9.86
CA GLN A 57 -1.17 -9.76 -9.82
C GLN A 57 0.16 -10.27 -10.36
N ASP A 58 0.87 -9.50 -11.19
CA ASP A 58 2.17 -9.86 -11.77
C ASP A 58 3.35 -9.33 -10.97
N VAL A 59 3.07 -8.54 -9.94
CA VAL A 59 4.04 -8.06 -8.96
C VAL A 59 4.18 -9.07 -7.83
N VAL A 60 5.41 -9.55 -7.65
CA VAL A 60 5.78 -10.51 -6.60
C VAL A 60 6.19 -9.78 -5.32
N LEU A 61 6.93 -8.67 -5.45
CA LEU A 61 7.45 -7.94 -4.29
C LEU A 61 7.49 -6.42 -4.54
N LEU A 62 6.99 -5.68 -3.56
CA LEU A 62 7.09 -4.21 -3.45
C LEU A 62 8.33 -3.85 -2.61
N GLY A 63 9.52 -3.95 -3.22
CA GLY A 63 10.78 -3.71 -2.54
C GLY A 63 11.06 -2.23 -2.26
N VAL A 64 12.07 -1.99 -1.40
CA VAL A 64 12.55 -0.65 -1.06
C VAL A 64 13.14 0.04 -2.30
N ASP A 65 13.94 -0.67 -3.08
CA ASP A 65 14.66 -0.11 -4.24
C ASP A 65 14.17 -0.67 -5.58
N VAL A 66 13.54 -1.84 -5.54
CA VAL A 66 13.19 -2.64 -6.72
C VAL A 66 11.78 -3.20 -6.61
N ILE A 67 11.07 -3.25 -7.74
CA ILE A 67 9.83 -3.99 -7.90
C ILE A 67 10.16 -5.30 -8.60
N LEU A 68 9.80 -6.43 -7.98
CA LEU A 68 9.97 -7.74 -8.59
C LEU A 68 8.67 -8.17 -9.26
N VAL A 69 8.78 -8.62 -10.51
CA VAL A 69 7.66 -9.13 -11.30
C VAL A 69 7.93 -10.56 -11.73
N LYS A 70 6.88 -11.34 -12.01
CA LYS A 70 6.97 -12.77 -12.32
C LYS A 70 7.95 -13.08 -13.46
N ASP A 71 7.87 -12.32 -14.55
CA ASP A 71 8.68 -12.54 -15.75
C ASP A 71 8.82 -11.26 -16.60
N SER A 72 9.49 -11.38 -17.74
CA SER A 72 9.78 -10.26 -18.64
C SER A 72 8.60 -9.85 -19.54
N ASP A 73 7.50 -10.61 -19.59
CA ASP A 73 6.34 -10.40 -20.47
C ASP A 73 5.10 -9.89 -19.72
N VAL A 74 5.32 -9.22 -18.58
CA VAL A 74 4.24 -8.71 -17.69
C VAL A 74 3.63 -7.38 -18.13
N PHE A 75 4.16 -6.75 -19.18
CA PHE A 75 3.66 -5.48 -19.67
C PHE A 75 2.38 -5.68 -20.47
N THR A 76 1.39 -4.85 -20.18
CA THR A 76 0.15 -4.78 -20.97
C THR A 76 -0.21 -3.33 -21.25
N ASP A 77 -1.34 -3.11 -21.92
CA ASP A 77 -1.81 -1.79 -22.29
C ASP A 77 -3.32 -1.60 -22.06
N ASP A 78 -3.76 -0.34 -22.09
CA ASP A 78 -5.16 0.06 -21.90
C ASP A 78 -6.12 -0.40 -23.02
N GLN A 79 -5.61 -1.01 -24.09
CA GLN A 79 -6.42 -1.65 -25.14
C GLN A 79 -6.64 -3.13 -24.83
N GLN A 80 -5.63 -3.80 -24.28
CA GLN A 80 -5.71 -5.17 -23.80
C GLN A 80 -6.46 -5.28 -22.47
N MET A 81 -6.41 -4.21 -21.65
CA MET A 81 -7.15 -4.08 -20.39
C MET A 81 -8.03 -2.82 -20.39
N PRO A 82 -9.22 -2.87 -21.03
CA PRO A 82 -10.13 -1.73 -21.04
C PRO A 82 -10.55 -1.25 -19.64
N GLU A 83 -10.62 -2.15 -18.66
CA GLU A 83 -10.92 -1.86 -17.25
C GLU A 83 -9.88 -0.96 -16.58
N ALA A 84 -8.63 -0.96 -17.06
CA ALA A 84 -7.58 -0.08 -16.54
C ALA A 84 -7.88 1.41 -16.76
N LYS A 85 -8.83 1.74 -17.64
CA LYS A 85 -9.33 3.10 -17.85
C LYS A 85 -10.17 3.63 -16.69
N LEU A 86 -10.64 2.75 -15.82
CA LEU A 86 -11.36 3.13 -14.61
C LEU A 86 -10.42 3.33 -13.42
N TRP A 87 -9.19 2.81 -13.49
CA TRP A 87 -8.22 2.97 -12.42
C TRP A 87 -7.75 4.41 -12.31
N LEU A 88 -7.51 4.83 -11.08
CA LEU A 88 -7.03 6.15 -10.76
C LEU A 88 -5.51 6.11 -10.68
N ARG A 89 -4.83 7.07 -11.31
CA ARG A 89 -3.42 7.28 -11.01
C ARG A 89 -3.28 8.10 -9.74
N GLN A 90 -2.20 7.89 -8.98
CA GLN A 90 -1.94 8.74 -7.81
C GLN A 90 -1.80 10.21 -8.24
N ASP A 91 -1.18 10.49 -9.39
CA ASP A 91 -1.08 11.85 -9.93
C ASP A 91 -2.44 12.52 -10.20
N ASP A 92 -3.48 11.74 -10.51
CA ASP A 92 -4.83 12.26 -10.77
C ASP A 92 -5.54 12.62 -9.45
N LEU A 93 -5.07 12.09 -8.32
CA LEU A 93 -5.56 12.40 -6.97
C LEU A 93 -4.89 13.63 -6.37
N ASP A 94 -3.61 13.85 -6.68
CA ASP A 94 -2.83 14.96 -6.13
C ASP A 94 -3.49 16.32 -6.44
N GLY A 95 -3.52 17.19 -5.44
CA GLY A 95 -4.13 18.51 -5.55
C GLY A 95 -5.66 18.55 -5.47
N ARG A 96 -6.34 17.40 -5.39
CA ARG A 96 -7.81 17.36 -5.22
C ARG A 96 -8.21 17.88 -3.84
N GLN A 97 -9.33 18.60 -3.79
CA GLN A 97 -9.90 19.08 -2.53
C GLN A 97 -10.57 17.94 -1.78
N VAL A 98 -10.44 17.95 -0.45
CA VAL A 98 -11.21 17.07 0.43
C VAL A 98 -12.26 17.89 1.17
N VAL A 99 -13.51 17.41 1.17
CA VAL A 99 -14.65 18.11 1.76
C VAL A 99 -15.53 17.17 2.59
N THR A 100 -16.33 17.74 3.49
CA THR A 100 -17.45 17.03 4.13
C THR A 100 -18.69 17.06 3.23
N PRO A 101 -19.73 16.23 3.48
CA PRO A 101 -21.02 16.35 2.80
C PRO A 101 -21.67 17.74 2.93
N GLY A 102 -21.37 18.47 4.00
CA GLY A 102 -21.82 19.85 4.22
C GLY A 102 -21.04 20.91 3.41
N GLY A 103 -20.03 20.51 2.63
CA GLY A 103 -19.22 21.41 1.81
C GLY A 103 -18.05 22.08 2.54
N THR A 104 -17.80 21.73 3.80
CA THR A 104 -16.64 22.24 4.55
C THR A 104 -15.36 21.69 3.93
N LYS A 105 -14.45 22.58 3.54
CA LYS A 105 -13.15 22.19 2.96
C LYS A 105 -12.18 21.80 4.08
N LEU A 106 -11.68 20.58 4.03
CA LEU A 106 -10.79 20.03 5.04
C LEU A 106 -9.32 20.14 4.65
N GLY A 107 -9.02 19.95 3.36
CA GLY A 107 -7.63 19.86 2.91
C GLY A 107 -7.48 19.64 1.42
N ILE A 108 -6.24 19.36 1.04
CA ILE A 108 -5.80 19.03 -0.32
C ILE A 108 -5.07 17.69 -0.26
N VAL A 109 -5.48 16.75 -1.11
CA VAL A 109 -4.81 15.46 -1.28
C VAL A 109 -3.38 15.71 -1.76
N GLY A 110 -2.42 14.99 -1.18
CA GLY A 110 -1.03 14.97 -1.66
C GLY A 110 -0.63 13.59 -2.15
N ASP A 111 -1.00 12.55 -1.40
CA ASP A 111 -0.59 11.17 -1.70
C ASP A 111 -1.52 10.16 -1.02
N VAL A 112 -1.26 8.88 -1.27
CA VAL A 112 -1.94 7.75 -0.63
C VAL A 112 -0.93 6.91 0.14
N VAL A 113 -1.31 6.46 1.33
CA VAL A 113 -0.50 5.59 2.17
C VAL A 113 -0.92 4.15 1.91
N LEU A 114 0.03 3.33 1.49
CA LEU A 114 -0.15 1.92 1.18
C LEU A 114 0.51 1.05 2.26
N ASP A 115 -0.09 -0.10 2.57
CA ASP A 115 0.57 -1.16 3.30
C ASP A 115 1.56 -1.94 2.40
N ASP A 116 2.15 -3.01 2.92
CA ASP A 116 3.08 -3.87 2.17
C ASP A 116 2.40 -4.75 1.11
N THR A 117 1.09 -4.98 1.21
CA THR A 117 0.29 -5.68 0.22
C THR A 117 -0.18 -4.77 -0.92
N GLY A 118 -0.16 -3.46 -0.69
CA GLY A 118 -0.70 -2.43 -1.58
C GLY A 118 -2.13 -2.03 -1.23
N ALA A 119 -2.67 -2.42 -0.08
CA ALA A 119 -3.94 -1.90 0.41
C ALA A 119 -3.79 -0.43 0.81
N VAL A 120 -4.81 0.37 0.50
CA VAL A 120 -4.86 1.78 0.84
C VAL A 120 -5.28 1.91 2.30
N MET A 121 -4.41 2.48 3.12
CA MET A 121 -4.69 2.70 4.54
C MET A 121 -5.23 4.10 4.78
N GLU A 122 -4.57 5.11 4.22
CA GLU A 122 -4.86 6.51 4.50
C GLU A 122 -4.57 7.39 3.27
N ILE A 123 -5.18 8.57 3.26
CA ILE A 123 -4.95 9.61 2.26
C ILE A 123 -4.12 10.70 2.94
N ALA A 124 -2.90 10.92 2.47
CA ALA A 124 -2.01 11.94 3.00
C ALA A 124 -2.38 13.31 2.43
N LEU A 125 -2.51 14.32 3.30
CA LEU A 125 -2.84 15.67 2.90
C LEU A 125 -1.58 16.51 2.68
N SER A 126 -1.45 17.09 1.49
CA SER A 126 -0.40 18.09 1.21
C SER A 126 -0.68 19.41 1.93
N ARG A 127 -1.96 19.69 2.21
CA ARG A 127 -2.40 20.86 2.96
C ARG A 127 -3.64 20.55 3.78
N VAL A 128 -3.66 20.99 5.04
CA VAL A 128 -4.86 20.99 5.89
C VAL A 128 -5.40 22.42 5.98
N LEU A 129 -6.73 22.57 5.92
CA LEU A 129 -7.44 23.86 5.89
C LEU A 129 -8.32 24.09 7.13
N VAL A 130 -8.35 23.14 8.05
CA VAL A 130 -9.11 23.18 9.31
C VAL A 130 -8.18 22.97 10.50
N GLU A 131 -8.64 23.35 11.68
CA GLU A 131 -7.96 23.08 12.95
C GLU A 131 -8.38 21.71 13.53
N GLY A 132 -7.79 21.34 14.68
CA GLY A 132 -8.12 20.11 15.41
C GLY A 132 -7.25 18.91 15.01
N PRO A 133 -7.66 17.67 15.37
CA PRO A 133 -6.84 16.47 15.20
C PRO A 133 -6.35 16.22 13.77
N LEU A 134 -7.14 16.61 12.75
CA LEU A 134 -6.72 16.51 11.35
C LEU A 134 -5.51 17.39 11.03
N ALA A 135 -5.38 18.58 11.66
CA ALA A 135 -4.26 19.48 11.44
C ALA A 135 -2.93 18.90 11.95
N GLU A 136 -3.01 18.09 13.00
CA GLU A 136 -1.88 17.40 13.61
C GLU A 136 -1.48 16.15 12.82
N LYS A 137 -2.46 15.29 12.50
CA LYS A 137 -2.20 14.00 11.85
C LYS A 137 -1.97 14.10 10.35
N ARG A 138 -2.63 15.05 9.67
CA ARG A 138 -2.49 15.34 8.24
C ARG A 138 -2.76 14.16 7.31
N ASN A 139 -3.47 13.15 7.79
CA ASN A 139 -3.90 12.00 7.03
C ASN A 139 -5.41 11.80 7.21
N ILE A 140 -6.05 11.09 6.30
CA ILE A 140 -7.46 10.73 6.40
C ILE A 140 -7.51 9.20 6.29
N PRO A 141 -8.01 8.49 7.32
CA PRO A 141 -8.19 7.05 7.25
C PRO A 141 -9.08 6.69 6.06
N ARG A 142 -8.74 5.62 5.32
CA ARG A 142 -9.56 5.20 4.17
C ARG A 142 -11.01 4.97 4.59
N ASP A 143 -11.24 4.43 5.78
CA ASP A 143 -12.59 4.17 6.31
C ASP A 143 -13.47 5.42 6.47
N ALA A 144 -12.87 6.63 6.50
CA ALA A 144 -13.61 7.88 6.53
C ALA A 144 -13.98 8.40 5.13
N VAL A 145 -13.44 7.83 4.05
CA VAL A 145 -13.74 8.27 2.67
C VAL A 145 -15.10 7.73 2.22
N LEU A 146 -16.02 8.66 1.95
CA LEU A 146 -17.39 8.38 1.50
C LEU A 146 -17.49 8.28 -0.01
N ASP A 147 -16.83 9.20 -0.71
CA ASP A 147 -16.80 9.26 -2.17
C ASP A 147 -15.43 9.75 -2.61
N VAL A 148 -14.77 8.98 -3.48
CA VAL A 148 -13.50 9.37 -4.06
C VAL A 148 -13.70 10.52 -5.02
N GLY A 149 -14.86 10.66 -5.66
CA GLY A 149 -15.18 11.65 -6.70
C GLY A 149 -14.45 11.39 -8.01
N LYS A 150 -14.91 12.00 -9.10
CA LYS A 150 -14.28 11.89 -10.43
C LYS A 150 -13.15 12.91 -10.62
N ASP A 151 -12.48 12.85 -11.76
CA ASP A 151 -11.41 13.77 -12.15
C ASP A 151 -11.81 15.25 -11.93
N GLY A 152 -11.06 15.92 -11.07
CA GLY A 152 -11.26 17.33 -10.73
C GLY A 152 -12.39 17.63 -9.75
N GLU A 153 -13.23 16.65 -9.40
CA GLU A 153 -14.23 16.79 -8.34
C GLU A 153 -13.56 16.65 -6.96
N PRO A 154 -14.13 17.20 -5.87
CA PRO A 154 -13.58 16.98 -4.54
C PRO A 154 -13.84 15.54 -4.05
N MET A 155 -12.94 15.03 -3.21
CA MET A 155 -13.16 13.82 -2.42
C MET A 155 -14.04 14.17 -1.21
N MET A 156 -15.00 13.31 -0.89
CA MET A 156 -15.91 13.48 0.24
C MET A 156 -15.58 12.53 1.39
N VAL A 157 -15.56 13.03 2.61
CA VAL A 157 -15.23 12.26 3.81
C VAL A 157 -16.20 12.52 4.96
N ASP A 158 -16.36 11.53 5.83
CA ASP A 158 -17.09 11.64 7.08
C ASP A 158 -16.16 12.12 8.20
N LEU A 159 -16.31 13.38 8.58
CA LEU A 159 -15.52 14.00 9.64
C LEU A 159 -15.72 13.30 11.00
N ALA A 160 -16.92 12.83 11.31
CA ALA A 160 -17.22 12.21 12.61
C ALA A 160 -16.56 10.82 12.71
N VAL A 161 -16.59 10.04 11.62
CA VAL A 161 -15.85 8.77 11.53
C VAL A 161 -14.36 9.01 11.69
N MET A 162 -13.82 10.01 10.99
CA MET A 162 -12.40 10.35 11.07
C MET A 162 -11.98 10.76 12.48
N GLU A 163 -12.73 11.65 13.15
CA GLU A 163 -12.44 12.08 14.53
C GLU A 163 -12.50 10.92 15.51
N LYS A 164 -13.46 10.01 15.36
CA LYS A 164 -13.55 8.80 16.17
C LYS A 164 -12.31 7.92 16.00
N LEU A 165 -11.90 7.67 14.76
CA LEU A 165 -10.69 6.89 14.46
C LEU A 165 -9.42 7.57 14.99
N PHE A 166 -9.43 8.90 15.05
CA PHE A 166 -8.33 9.64 15.66
C PHE A 166 -8.29 9.54 17.18
N GLY A 167 -9.45 9.59 17.83
CA GLY A 167 -9.59 9.47 19.28
C GLY A 167 -9.36 8.06 19.81
N THR A 168 -9.43 7.03 18.96
CA THR A 168 -9.07 5.65 19.32
C THR A 168 -7.56 5.39 19.35
N GLY A 169 -6.73 6.39 19.05
CA GLY A 169 -5.26 6.31 19.19
C GLY A 169 -4.82 6.87 20.54
N PHE A 170 -4.76 6.01 21.56
CA PHE A 170 -4.15 6.21 22.89
C PHE A 170 -4.37 7.56 23.59
N ILE A 171 -5.44 7.61 24.40
CA ILE A 171 -5.35 8.17 25.75
C ILE A 171 -6.06 7.16 26.65
N GLU A 172 -5.31 6.34 27.40
CA GLU A 172 -5.80 5.95 28.72
C GLU A 172 -5.68 7.23 29.56
N GLU A 173 -6.78 7.97 29.67
CA GLU A 173 -6.92 8.90 30.78
C GLU A 173 -7.09 8.01 32.02
N ASP A 174 -5.97 7.67 32.66
CA ASP A 174 -6.03 7.29 34.06
C ASP A 174 -6.66 8.49 34.79
N GLU A 175 -7.83 8.28 35.39
CA GLU A 175 -8.52 9.30 36.20
C GLU A 175 -7.75 9.73 37.45
N ASP A 176 -6.50 9.31 37.64
CA ASP A 176 -5.64 9.72 38.74
C ASP A 176 -4.24 10.06 38.23
N GLY A 177 -3.98 11.35 38.03
CA GLY A 177 -2.71 11.89 37.52
C GLY A 177 -1.48 11.49 38.34
N ALA A 178 -0.88 10.35 38.01
CA ALA A 178 0.43 9.92 38.48
C ALA A 178 1.25 9.35 37.32
N GLU A 179 2.28 10.11 36.92
CA GLU A 179 3.31 9.67 36.00
C GLU A 179 4.07 8.48 36.60
N THR A 180 4.00 7.30 35.99
CA THR A 180 4.95 6.24 36.29
C THR A 180 5.47 5.62 34.99
N ALA A 181 6.76 5.82 34.73
CA ALA A 181 7.46 5.17 33.63
C ALA A 181 7.57 3.66 33.89
N VAL A 182 7.04 2.83 33.00
CA VAL A 182 7.24 1.37 33.02
C VAL A 182 8.22 0.99 31.90
N ALA A 183 9.34 0.42 32.30
CA ALA A 183 10.38 -0.11 31.42
C ALA A 183 9.89 -1.32 30.59
N PRO A 184 10.46 -1.57 29.40
CA PRO A 184 10.02 -2.68 28.56
C PRO A 184 10.33 -4.02 29.22
N GLN A 185 9.29 -4.86 29.39
CA GLN A 185 9.42 -6.23 29.86
C GLN A 185 9.77 -7.12 28.66
N ASP A 186 11.05 -7.48 28.62
CA ASP A 186 11.60 -8.64 27.91
C ASP A 186 10.95 -9.92 28.47
N SER A 187 10.43 -10.78 27.60
CA SER A 187 10.07 -12.16 27.92
C SER A 187 10.05 -12.98 26.63
N ALA A 188 11.23 -13.48 26.28
CA ALA A 188 11.38 -14.65 25.44
C ALA A 188 10.72 -15.87 26.12
N GLU A 189 9.74 -16.49 25.46
CA GLU A 189 9.36 -17.88 25.78
C GLU A 189 10.20 -18.83 24.93
N VAL A 190 11.11 -19.52 25.61
CA VAL A 190 11.90 -20.64 25.10
C VAL A 190 11.03 -21.89 25.20
N LEU A 191 10.62 -22.45 24.05
CA LEU A 191 10.00 -23.76 23.98
C LEU A 191 11.09 -24.84 24.09
N THR A 192 11.21 -25.46 25.26
CA THR A 192 12.02 -26.67 25.45
C THR A 192 11.29 -27.88 24.89
N VAL A 193 11.84 -28.51 23.85
CA VAL A 193 11.41 -29.82 23.36
C VAL A 193 12.32 -30.88 24.01
N GLU A 194 11.73 -31.76 24.81
CA GLU A 194 12.39 -32.94 25.34
C GLU A 194 12.69 -33.93 24.20
N VAL A 195 13.97 -34.28 24.04
CA VAL A 195 14.43 -35.29 23.09
C VAL A 195 14.53 -36.61 23.85
N ASP A 196 13.58 -37.51 23.60
CA ASP A 196 13.68 -38.89 24.06
C ASP A 196 14.70 -39.65 23.20
N THR A 197 15.57 -40.37 23.90
CA THR A 197 16.69 -41.11 23.31
C THR A 197 16.19 -42.50 22.88
N ILE A 198 16.41 -42.87 21.61
CA ILE A 198 16.29 -44.27 21.17
C ILE A 198 17.61 -44.67 20.51
N GLU A 199 18.19 -45.73 21.07
CA GLU A 199 19.50 -46.31 20.78
C GLU A 199 19.67 -46.78 19.33
N GLU A 200 20.95 -46.74 18.92
CA GLU A 200 21.50 -47.26 17.67
C GLU A 200 21.26 -48.77 17.51
N GLY A 201 20.97 -49.17 16.26
CA GLY A 201 20.96 -50.56 15.80
C GLY A 201 21.50 -50.65 14.38
N GLU A 202 22.73 -51.15 14.30
CA GLU A 202 23.65 -51.23 13.17
C GLU A 202 23.25 -52.20 12.03
N ALA A 203 23.67 -51.83 10.81
CA ALA A 203 24.05 -52.60 9.61
C ALA A 203 23.18 -53.73 9.02
N ALA A 204 22.95 -53.63 7.70
CA ALA A 204 23.48 -54.52 6.64
C ALA A 204 22.68 -54.24 5.35
N GLU A 205 23.30 -53.69 4.31
CA GLU A 205 23.95 -54.41 3.20
C GLU A 205 23.00 -55.28 2.35
N ASP A 206 23.03 -54.95 1.06
CA ASP A 206 22.90 -55.80 -0.12
C ASP A 206 21.59 -56.05 -0.88
N ALA A 207 21.82 -56.05 -2.21
CA ALA A 207 21.13 -56.69 -3.33
C ALA A 207 19.89 -55.99 -3.92
N VAL A 208 19.96 -55.34 -5.10
CA VAL A 208 20.17 -55.88 -6.46
C VAL A 208 18.89 -56.52 -7.04
N THR A 209 18.35 -55.86 -8.08
CA THR A 209 17.61 -56.41 -9.24
C THR A 209 16.23 -57.03 -8.94
N LYS A 210 15.12 -56.60 -9.54
CA LYS A 210 14.83 -56.58 -10.98
C LYS A 210 13.51 -55.87 -11.23
#